data_AF-A0A7R9ZY66-F1
#
_entry.id   AF-A0A7R9ZY66-F1
#
_cell.length_a   1.000
_cell.length_b   1.000
_cell.length_c   1.000
_cell.angle_alpha   90.00
_cell.angle_beta   90.00
_cell.angle_gamma   90.00
#
_symmetry.space_group_name_H-M   'P 1'
#
loop_
_entity.id
_entity.type
_entity.pdbx_description
1 polymer ?
#
loop_
_entity_poly.entity_id
_entity_poly.type
_entity_poly.pdbx_seq_one_letter_code
_entity_poly.pdbx_strand_id
1 'polypeptide(L)'
;ILVKGMLAATRSVLSTFCLLVILLYVFAVAFKALTIDSERVGAIYFPGVWTSMYTLLIFGTFMDNIGFLLEEMAEEQPLVSVGCTVLFIIFVLLSALTVMNMLVGVLCEVVSAVAATEKEGLQVNFVTNKLQAVLSQIDKNGDGLVSNDEFAKILENPSASAALQEVGVDVVGLVDFADHIF
;
A
#
# COMPACT_ATOMS: atom_id res chain seq x y z
N ILE A 1 10.70 -5.74 -2.99
CA ILE A 1 9.46 -5.14 -3.53
C ILE A 1 8.44 -4.84 -2.44
N LEU A 2 7.85 -5.83 -1.75
CA LEU A 2 6.79 -5.58 -0.74
C LEU A 2 7.19 -4.62 0.39
N VAL A 3 8.35 -4.82 1.04
CA VAL A 3 8.83 -3.92 2.11
C VAL A 3 9.05 -2.49 1.60
N LYS A 4 9.62 -2.32 0.41
CA LYS A 4 9.77 -1.00 -0.24
C LYS A 4 8.40 -0.38 -0.55
N GLY A 5 7.44 -1.18 -1.02
CA GLY A 5 6.07 -0.75 -1.27
C GLY A 5 5.37 -0.25 0.00
N MET A 6 5.50 -0.99 1.11
CA MET A 6 4.96 -0.56 2.41
C MET A 6 5.62 0.72 2.94
N LEU A 7 6.94 0.85 2.80
CA LEU A 7 7.66 2.07 3.17
C LEU A 7 7.21 3.27 2.31
N ALA A 8 7.05 3.08 1.01
CA ALA A 8 6.53 4.12 0.13
C ALA A 8 5.09 4.53 0.47
N ALA A 9 4.25 3.57 0.87
CA ALA A 9 2.86 3.83 1.24
C ALA A 9 2.69 4.51 2.60
N THR A 10 3.75 4.56 3.43
CA THR A 10 3.70 5.04 4.81
C THR A 10 3.11 6.45 4.92
N ARG A 11 3.45 7.37 4.01
CA ARG A 11 2.92 8.74 4.03
C ARG A 11 1.39 8.78 3.86
N SER A 12 0.86 7.98 2.95
CA SER A 12 -0.58 7.96 2.68
C SER A 12 -1.34 7.21 3.78
N VAL A 13 -0.78 6.11 4.28
CA VAL A 13 -1.33 5.36 5.43
C VAL A 13 -1.41 6.25 6.67
N LEU A 14 -0.37 7.05 6.95
CA LEU A 14 -0.37 7.99 8.07
C LEU A 14 -1.52 9.00 7.96
N SER A 15 -1.82 9.51 6.77
CA SER A 15 -2.96 10.43 6.58
C SER A 15 -4.29 9.76 6.92
N THR A 16 -4.50 8.51 6.49
CA THR A 16 -5.71 7.73 6.81
C THR A 16 -5.79 7.40 8.30
N PHE A 17 -4.65 7.08 8.92
CA PHE A 17 -4.58 6.81 10.35
C PHE A 17 -4.87 8.06 11.20
N CYS A 18 -4.40 9.24 10.77
CA CYS A 18 -4.76 10.51 11.39
C CYS A 18 -6.28 10.77 11.32
N LEU A 19 -6.91 10.49 10.17
CA LEU A 19 -8.37 10.59 10.04
C LEU A 19 -9.09 9.64 11.00
N LEU A 20 -8.61 8.40 11.15
CA LEU A 20 -9.13 7.44 12.11
C LEU A 20 -9.03 7.97 13.55
N VAL A 21 -7.89 8.52 13.94
CA VAL A 21 -7.69 9.09 15.29
C VAL A 21 -8.63 10.27 15.57
N ILE A 22 -8.84 11.14 14.60
CA ILE A 22 -9.80 12.25 14.72
C ILE A 22 -11.22 11.71 14.91
N LEU A 23 -11.60 10.70 14.12
CA LEU A 23 -12.91 10.07 14.22
C LEU A 23 -13.11 9.40 15.59
N LEU A 24 -12.12 8.65 16.06
CA LEU A 24 -12.11 8.06 17.41
C LEU A 24 -12.32 9.11 18.48
N TYR A 25 -11.61 10.24 18.40
CA TYR A 25 -11.72 11.32 19.39
C TYR A 25 -13.12 11.95 19.41
N VAL A 26 -13.66 12.32 18.23
CA VAL A 26 -14.98 12.97 18.13
C VAL A 26 -16.07 12.05 18.67
N PHE A 27 -16.06 10.77 18.28
CA PHE A 27 -17.05 9.81 18.77
C PHE A 27 -16.83 9.47 20.24
N ALA A 28 -15.58 9.40 20.72
CA ALA A 28 -15.29 9.18 22.13
C ALA A 28 -15.89 10.27 23.03
N VAL A 29 -15.80 11.53 22.61
CA VAL A 29 -16.44 12.66 23.31
C VAL A 29 -17.96 12.53 23.27
N ALA A 30 -18.53 12.19 22.11
CA ALA A 30 -19.98 12.00 21.97
C ALA A 30 -20.51 10.86 22.87
N PHE A 31 -19.85 9.70 22.88
CA PHE A 31 -20.19 8.59 23.77
C PHE A 31 -20.04 8.96 25.23
N LYS A 32 -18.96 9.67 25.60
CA LYS A 32 -18.78 10.12 26.98
C LYS A 32 -19.90 11.06 27.42
N ALA A 33 -20.36 11.94 26.54
CA ALA A 33 -21.45 12.87 26.81
C ALA A 33 -22.79 12.14 26.93
N LEU A 34 -23.08 11.16 26.05
CA LEU A 34 -24.32 10.39 26.10
C LEU A 34 -24.42 9.47 27.33
N THR A 35 -23.28 9.00 27.84
CA THR A 35 -23.22 8.01 28.92
C THR A 35 -22.84 8.62 30.27
N ILE A 36 -22.92 9.95 30.42
CA ILE A 36 -22.46 10.64 31.65
C ILE A 36 -23.21 10.20 32.91
N ASP A 37 -24.52 9.91 32.78
CA ASP A 37 -25.40 9.47 33.87
C ASP A 37 -25.55 7.94 33.91
N SER A 38 -24.82 7.20 33.06
CA SER A 38 -24.83 5.73 33.04
C SER A 38 -23.72 5.18 33.95
N GLU A 39 -24.14 4.52 35.03
CA GLU A 39 -23.22 3.86 35.97
C GLU A 39 -22.64 2.55 35.43
N ARG A 40 -23.16 2.03 34.31
CA ARG A 40 -22.76 0.74 33.76
C ARG A 40 -21.88 0.92 32.53
N VAL A 41 -22.48 1.27 31.40
CA VAL A 41 -21.73 1.46 30.14
C VAL A 41 -20.82 2.67 30.21
N GLY A 42 -21.30 3.77 30.79
CA GLY A 42 -20.54 5.02 30.94
C GLY A 42 -19.34 4.89 31.89
N ALA A 43 -19.46 4.10 32.95
CA ALA A 43 -18.37 3.90 33.90
C ALA A 43 -17.32 2.89 33.41
N ILE A 44 -17.74 1.82 32.74
CA ILE A 44 -16.85 0.72 32.35
C ILE A 44 -16.18 1.01 31.01
N TYR A 45 -16.95 1.38 29.99
CA TYR A 45 -16.47 1.48 28.61
C TYR A 45 -16.13 2.91 28.19
N PHE A 46 -16.81 3.89 28.78
CA PHE A 46 -16.63 5.31 28.45
C PHE A 46 -16.30 6.20 29.68
N PRO A 47 -15.39 5.82 30.60
CA PRO A 47 -15.12 6.63 31.79
C PRO A 47 -14.45 7.98 31.46
N GLY A 48 -13.64 8.02 30.41
CA GLY A 48 -12.96 9.23 29.93
C GLY A 48 -12.59 9.09 28.46
N VAL A 49 -12.24 10.20 27.81
CA VAL A 49 -12.07 10.27 26.35
C VAL A 49 -11.05 9.24 25.83
N TRP A 50 -9.91 9.08 26.50
CA TRP A 50 -8.90 8.10 26.09
C TRP A 50 -9.41 6.65 26.14
N THR A 51 -10.07 6.26 27.24
CA THR A 51 -10.66 4.93 27.37
C THR A 51 -11.78 4.72 26.36
N SER A 52 -12.61 5.75 26.13
CA SER A 52 -13.63 5.73 25.10
C SER A 52 -13.03 5.52 23.70
N MET A 53 -11.92 6.20 23.37
CA MET A 53 -11.20 5.99 22.10
C MET A 53 -10.70 4.55 22.00
N TYR A 54 -10.15 3.99 23.07
CA TYR A 54 -9.70 2.60 23.09
C TYR A 54 -10.85 1.61 22.90
N THR A 55 -11.96 1.80 23.61
CA THR A 55 -13.19 0.99 23.44
C THR A 55 -13.67 1.04 21.99
N LEU A 56 -13.79 2.24 21.40
CA LEU A 56 -14.22 2.39 20.01
C LEU A 56 -13.25 1.76 19.01
N LEU A 57 -11.94 1.85 19.26
CA LEU A 57 -10.93 1.22 18.43
C LEU A 57 -11.07 -0.31 18.43
N ILE A 58 -11.17 -0.93 19.61
CA ILE A 58 -11.25 -2.39 19.74
C ILE A 58 -12.62 -2.90 19.26
N PHE A 59 -13.70 -2.45 19.88
CA PHE A 59 -15.04 -2.99 19.63
C PHE A 59 -15.67 -2.49 18.34
N GLY A 60 -15.31 -1.29 17.88
CA GLY A 60 -15.91 -0.68 16.70
C GLY A 60 -15.02 -0.76 15.46
N THR A 61 -13.76 -0.29 15.52
CA THR A 61 -12.87 -0.28 14.35
C THR A 61 -12.31 -1.66 14.02
N PHE A 62 -11.83 -2.41 15.02
CA PHE A 62 -11.40 -3.79 14.84
C PHE A 62 -12.54 -4.80 14.91
N MET A 63 -13.74 -4.34 15.28
CA MET A 63 -14.95 -5.15 15.40
C MET A 63 -14.77 -6.34 16.35
N ASP A 64 -13.84 -6.24 17.30
CA ASP A 64 -13.58 -7.31 18.25
C ASP A 64 -14.69 -7.36 19.30
N ASN A 65 -15.36 -8.49 19.41
CA ASN A 65 -16.47 -8.71 20.34
C ASN A 65 -17.56 -7.61 20.30
N ILE A 66 -17.88 -7.11 19.11
CA ILE A 66 -18.85 -6.03 18.89
C ILE A 66 -20.25 -6.33 19.45
N GLY A 67 -20.69 -7.59 19.40
CA GLY A 67 -22.01 -8.01 19.88
C GLY A 67 -22.18 -7.83 21.39
N PHE A 68 -21.11 -8.11 22.15
CA PHE A 68 -21.11 -7.92 23.60
C PHE A 68 -21.26 -6.45 23.99
N LEU A 69 -20.54 -5.53 23.33
CA LEU A 69 -20.68 -4.10 23.62
C LEU A 69 -22.09 -3.58 23.26
N LEU A 70 -22.68 -4.08 22.16
CA LEU A 70 -24.05 -3.73 21.77
C LEU A 70 -25.10 -4.26 22.77
N GLU A 71 -24.91 -5.47 23.30
CA GLU A 71 -25.79 -6.03 24.34
C GLU A 71 -25.69 -5.24 25.65
N GLU A 72 -24.48 -4.85 26.05
CA GLU A 72 -24.26 -3.97 27.19
C GLU A 72 -24.92 -2.60 27.01
N MET A 73 -24.88 -2.03 25.80
CA MET A 73 -25.61 -0.81 25.46
C MET A 73 -27.13 -1.01 25.46
N ALA A 74 -27.61 -2.19 25.06
CA ALA A 74 -29.04 -2.48 24.95
C ALA A 74 -29.74 -2.49 26.32
N GLU A 75 -29.03 -2.93 27.37
CA GLU A 75 -29.53 -3.01 28.74
C GLU A 75 -29.54 -1.67 29.49
N GLU A 76 -29.04 -0.59 28.89
CA GLU A 76 -29.15 0.77 29.42
C GLU A 76 -30.58 1.33 29.35
N GLN A 77 -30.80 2.48 29.98
CA GLN A 77 -32.07 3.20 29.88
C GLN A 77 -32.47 3.41 28.41
N PRO A 78 -33.77 3.30 28.04
CA PRO A 78 -34.19 3.24 26.64
C PRO A 78 -33.66 4.38 25.74
N LEU A 79 -33.59 5.60 26.28
CA LEU A 79 -33.09 6.76 25.54
C LEU A 79 -31.57 6.68 25.27
N VAL A 80 -30.79 6.29 26.29
CA VAL A 80 -29.33 6.13 26.20
C VAL A 80 -28.98 4.93 25.33
N SER A 81 -29.70 3.81 25.53
CA SER A 81 -29.54 2.56 24.78
C SER A 81 -29.70 2.77 23.27
N VAL A 82 -30.78 3.41 22.83
CA VAL A 82 -31.02 3.71 21.41
C VAL A 82 -29.99 4.70 20.88
N GLY A 83 -29.69 5.77 21.62
CA GLY A 83 -28.71 6.78 21.23
C GLY A 83 -27.30 6.19 21.02
N CYS A 84 -26.80 5.42 21.98
CA CYS A 84 -25.51 4.75 21.93
C CYS A 84 -25.45 3.73 20.79
N THR A 85 -26.49 2.90 20.63
CA THR A 85 -26.55 1.89 19.57
C THR A 85 -26.50 2.50 18.17
N VAL A 86 -27.33 3.52 17.91
CA VAL A 86 -27.35 4.21 16.60
C VAL A 86 -26.02 4.90 16.34
N LEU A 87 -25.48 5.61 17.34
CA LEU A 87 -24.19 6.28 17.22
C LEU A 87 -23.05 5.28 16.96
N PHE A 88 -23.11 4.12 17.59
CA PHE A 88 -22.09 3.06 17.47
C PHE A 88 -22.13 2.42 16.07
N ILE A 89 -23.32 2.14 15.55
CA ILE A 89 -23.48 1.64 14.19
C ILE A 89 -22.92 2.64 13.17
N ILE A 90 -23.23 3.93 13.31
CA ILE A 90 -22.68 4.99 12.45
C ILE A 90 -21.14 5.01 12.55
N PHE A 91 -20.60 4.93 13.76
CA PHE A 91 -19.16 4.86 13.98
C PHE A 91 -18.51 3.65 13.26
N VAL A 92 -19.12 2.47 13.33
CA VAL A 92 -18.63 1.24 12.69
C VAL A 92 -18.65 1.38 11.16
N LEU A 93 -19.72 1.95 10.60
CA LEU A 93 -19.81 2.21 9.16
C LEU A 93 -18.69 3.15 8.69
N LEU A 94 -18.40 4.21 9.45
CA LEU A 94 -17.37 5.17 9.07
C LEU A 94 -15.95 4.62 9.33
N SER A 95 -15.69 4.02 10.48
CA SER A 95 -14.34 3.55 10.84
C SER A 95 -13.98 2.23 10.17
N ALA A 96 -14.70 1.14 10.49
CA ALA A 96 -14.38 -0.21 10.04
C ALA A 96 -14.71 -0.42 8.55
N LEU A 97 -15.83 0.10 8.05
CA LEU A 97 -16.20 -0.14 6.64
C LEU A 97 -15.67 0.92 5.67
N THR A 98 -15.48 2.16 6.10
CA THR A 98 -15.02 3.23 5.18
C THR A 98 -13.52 3.47 5.33
N VAL A 99 -13.05 3.85 6.52
CA VAL A 99 -11.65 4.24 6.74
C VAL A 99 -10.68 3.06 6.60
N MET A 100 -10.99 1.90 7.19
CA MET A 100 -10.12 0.71 7.07
C MET A 100 -10.06 0.21 5.61
N ASN A 101 -11.19 0.19 4.90
CA ASN A 101 -11.21 -0.20 3.49
C ASN A 101 -10.50 0.83 2.59
N MET A 102 -10.54 2.11 2.92
CA MET A 102 -9.72 3.14 2.26
C MET A 102 -8.22 2.91 2.50
N LEU A 103 -7.83 2.57 3.72
CA LEU A 103 -6.44 2.24 4.06
C LEU A 103 -5.93 1.07 3.23
N VAL A 104 -6.70 -0.02 3.14
CA VAL A 104 -6.36 -1.18 2.31
C VAL A 104 -6.29 -0.81 0.84
N GLY A 105 -7.25 -0.02 0.33
CA GLY A 105 -7.25 0.44 -1.06
C GLY A 105 -5.98 1.20 -1.44
N VAL A 106 -5.61 2.20 -0.63
CA VAL A 106 -4.40 3.02 -0.86
C VAL A 106 -3.13 2.18 -0.73
N LEU A 107 -3.07 1.25 0.22
CA LEU A 107 -1.94 0.32 0.34
C LEU A 107 -1.77 -0.52 -0.93
N CYS A 108 -2.87 -1.10 -1.43
CA CYS A 108 -2.85 -1.90 -2.64
C CYS A 108 -2.41 -1.08 -3.86
N GLU A 109 -2.88 0.15 -4.00
CA GLU A 109 -2.50 1.06 -5.08
C GLU A 109 -0.99 1.34 -5.07
N VAL A 110 -0.44 1.78 -3.93
CA VAL A 110 0.98 2.14 -3.83
C VAL A 110 1.90 0.92 -3.96
N VAL A 111 1.55 -0.21 -3.33
CA VAL A 111 2.34 -1.44 -3.46
C VAL A 111 2.36 -1.94 -4.89
N SER A 112 1.24 -1.84 -5.62
CA SER A 112 1.16 -2.22 -7.03
C SER A 112 2.03 -1.31 -7.91
N ALA A 113 2.02 0.00 -7.68
CA ALA A 113 2.86 0.95 -8.39
C ALA A 113 4.36 0.67 -8.17
N VAL A 114 4.79 0.47 -6.91
CA VAL A 114 6.18 0.13 -6.59
C VAL A 114 6.57 -1.24 -7.17
N ALA A 115 5.66 -2.20 -7.19
CA ALA A 115 5.91 -3.50 -7.80
C ALA A 115 6.11 -3.41 -9.32
N ALA A 116 5.34 -2.55 -10.02
CA ALA A 116 5.53 -2.31 -11.44
C ALA A 116 6.90 -1.68 -11.73
N THR A 117 7.28 -0.62 -11.01
CA THR A 117 8.58 0.04 -11.20
C THR A 117 9.77 -0.88 -10.89
N GLU A 118 9.70 -1.67 -9.81
CA GLU A 118 10.77 -2.63 -9.50
C GLU A 118 10.84 -3.75 -10.54
N LYS A 119 9.70 -4.16 -11.13
CA LYS A 119 9.67 -5.17 -12.21
C LYS A 119 10.32 -4.66 -13.49
N GLU A 120 10.03 -3.42 -13.90
CA GLU A 120 10.70 -2.78 -15.04
C GLU A 120 12.21 -2.67 -14.81
N GLY A 121 12.61 -2.22 -13.60
CA GLY A 121 14.02 -2.16 -13.22
C GLY A 121 14.72 -3.53 -13.25
N LEU A 122 14.03 -4.61 -12.86
CA LEU A 122 14.57 -5.96 -12.96
C LEU A 122 14.71 -6.43 -14.41
N GLN A 123 13.77 -6.09 -15.30
CA GLN A 123 13.86 -6.43 -16.73
C GLN A 123 15.02 -5.70 -17.40
N VAL A 124 15.16 -4.40 -17.15
CA VAL A 124 16.29 -3.61 -17.66
C VAL A 124 17.61 -4.19 -17.16
N ASN A 125 17.75 -4.41 -15.85
CA ASN A 125 18.98 -4.98 -15.29
C ASN A 125 19.27 -6.39 -15.82
N PHE A 126 18.24 -7.24 -16.01
CA PHE A 126 18.41 -8.57 -16.58
C PHE A 126 19.02 -8.51 -17.98
N VAL A 127 18.54 -7.59 -18.82
CA VAL A 127 19.05 -7.45 -20.18
C VAL A 127 20.37 -6.70 -20.25
N THR A 128 20.59 -5.69 -19.41
CA THR A 128 21.92 -5.10 -19.24
C THR A 128 22.94 -6.16 -18.83
N ASN A 129 22.60 -7.05 -17.89
CA ASN A 129 23.50 -8.14 -17.48
C ASN A 129 23.73 -9.17 -18.60
N LYS A 130 22.69 -9.54 -19.36
CA LYS A 130 22.83 -10.42 -20.53
C LYS A 130 23.70 -9.80 -21.62
N LEU A 131 23.46 -8.53 -21.95
CA LEU A 131 24.26 -7.77 -22.91
C LEU A 131 25.70 -7.63 -22.43
N GLN A 132 25.92 -7.34 -21.15
CA GLN A 132 27.27 -7.24 -20.58
C GLN A 132 28.00 -8.58 -20.62
N ALA A 133 27.31 -9.69 -20.39
CA ALA A 133 27.88 -11.03 -20.55
C ALA A 133 28.29 -11.31 -22.01
N VAL A 134 27.47 -10.92 -22.99
CA VAL A 134 27.81 -11.03 -24.42
C VAL A 134 28.96 -10.10 -24.80
N LEU A 135 28.91 -8.85 -24.35
CA LEU A 135 29.95 -7.84 -24.56
C LEU A 135 31.30 -8.34 -24.05
N SER A 136 31.36 -8.91 -22.85
CA SER A 136 32.62 -9.47 -22.31
C SER A 136 33.23 -10.61 -23.13
N GLN A 137 32.46 -11.25 -24.03
CA GLN A 137 32.97 -12.28 -24.96
C GLN A 137 33.42 -11.69 -26.31
N ILE A 138 32.91 -10.51 -26.67
CA ILE A 138 33.10 -9.89 -28.00
C ILE A 138 34.08 -8.72 -27.94
N ASP A 139 34.14 -8.03 -26.81
CA ASP A 139 35.05 -6.93 -26.48
C ASP A 139 36.50 -7.44 -26.53
N LYS A 140 37.15 -7.25 -27.69
CA LYS A 140 38.51 -7.74 -27.94
C LYS A 140 39.58 -6.74 -27.49
N ASN A 141 39.22 -5.45 -27.37
CA ASN A 141 40.14 -4.39 -27.01
C ASN A 141 40.10 -4.07 -25.50
N GLY A 142 39.08 -4.54 -24.78
CA GLY A 142 38.90 -4.40 -23.33
C GLY A 142 38.64 -2.97 -22.88
N ASP A 143 38.19 -2.10 -23.78
CA ASP A 143 37.99 -0.68 -23.48
C ASP A 143 36.64 -0.37 -22.83
N GLY A 144 35.74 -1.36 -22.78
CA GLY A 144 34.40 -1.22 -22.22
C GLY A 144 33.45 -0.35 -23.07
N LEU A 145 33.87 0.03 -24.28
CA LEU A 145 33.08 0.68 -25.31
C LEU A 145 32.68 -0.37 -26.36
N VAL A 146 31.68 -0.04 -27.17
CA VAL A 146 31.26 -0.90 -28.28
C VAL A 146 31.71 -0.23 -29.56
N SER A 147 32.55 -0.87 -30.36
CA SER A 147 32.85 -0.39 -31.72
C SER A 147 31.79 -0.84 -32.72
N ASN A 148 31.69 -0.19 -33.89
CA ASN A 148 30.74 -0.58 -34.94
C ASN A 148 30.89 -2.07 -35.33
N ASP A 149 32.13 -2.57 -35.44
CA ASP A 149 32.44 -3.98 -35.71
C ASP A 149 32.06 -4.95 -34.58
N GLU A 150 32.05 -4.50 -33.32
CA GLU A 150 31.62 -5.30 -32.17
C GLU A 150 30.10 -5.27 -32.01
N PHE A 151 29.47 -4.13 -32.31
CA PHE A 151 28.03 -3.97 -32.35
C PHE A 151 27.40 -4.89 -33.39
N ALA A 152 27.95 -4.96 -34.60
CA ALA A 152 27.52 -5.90 -35.64
C ALA A 152 27.59 -7.36 -35.15
N LYS A 153 28.69 -7.76 -34.48
CA LYS A 153 28.84 -9.12 -33.92
C LYS A 153 27.86 -9.42 -32.79
N ILE A 154 27.45 -8.42 -32.01
CA ILE A 154 26.41 -8.58 -30.98
C ILE A 154 25.07 -8.87 -31.63
N LEU A 155 24.70 -8.12 -32.69
CA LEU A 155 23.42 -8.30 -33.40
C LEU A 155 23.37 -9.61 -34.20
N GLU A 156 24.52 -10.13 -34.64
CA GLU A 156 24.63 -11.46 -35.25
C GLU A 156 24.48 -12.60 -34.23
N ASN A 157 24.69 -12.34 -32.93
CA ASN A 157 24.58 -13.38 -31.89
C ASN A 157 23.09 -13.64 -31.56
N PRO A 158 22.56 -14.85 -31.82
CA PRO A 158 21.13 -15.15 -31.63
C PRO A 158 20.67 -14.98 -30.17
N SER A 159 21.55 -15.25 -29.20
CA SER A 159 21.25 -15.12 -27.78
C SER A 159 21.15 -13.64 -27.35
N ALA A 160 21.98 -12.78 -27.93
CA ALA A 160 21.96 -11.34 -27.65
C ALA A 160 20.77 -10.66 -28.31
N SER A 161 20.48 -10.98 -29.57
CA SER A 161 19.33 -10.48 -30.30
C SER A 161 17.99 -10.92 -29.68
N ALA A 162 17.90 -12.16 -29.19
CA ALA A 162 16.74 -12.63 -28.43
C ALA A 162 16.57 -11.85 -27.10
N ALA A 163 17.66 -11.60 -26.37
CA ALA A 163 17.62 -10.81 -25.14
C ALA A 163 17.21 -9.35 -25.37
N LEU A 164 17.66 -8.74 -26.48
CA LEU A 164 17.24 -7.39 -26.89
C LEU A 164 15.75 -7.35 -27.25
N GLN A 165 15.26 -8.33 -28.02
CA GLN A 165 13.84 -8.46 -28.36
C GLN A 165 12.95 -8.66 -27.12
N GLU A 166 13.42 -9.38 -26.09
CA GLU A 166 12.67 -9.58 -24.83
C GLU A 166 12.37 -8.27 -24.07
N VAL A 167 13.15 -7.20 -24.29
CA VAL A 167 12.88 -5.84 -23.72
C VAL A 167 12.09 -4.96 -24.68
N GLY A 168 11.72 -5.48 -25.86
CA GLY A 168 11.05 -4.71 -26.90
C GLY A 168 11.98 -3.80 -27.69
N VAL A 169 13.30 -4.07 -27.68
CA VAL A 169 14.24 -3.37 -28.55
C VAL A 169 14.12 -3.94 -29.97
N ASP A 170 13.91 -3.05 -30.96
CA ASP A 170 13.88 -3.44 -32.36
C ASP A 170 15.30 -3.67 -32.89
N VAL A 171 15.70 -4.94 -32.91
CA VAL A 171 17.01 -5.40 -33.40
C VAL A 171 17.20 -5.05 -34.87
N VAL A 172 16.13 -5.07 -35.69
CA VAL A 172 16.23 -4.76 -37.12
C VAL A 172 16.45 -3.27 -37.32
N GLY A 173 15.69 -2.43 -36.62
CA GLY A 173 15.92 -0.99 -36.61
C GLY A 173 17.31 -0.61 -36.09
N LEU A 174 17.84 -1.32 -35.09
CA LEU A 174 19.21 -1.08 -34.60
C LEU A 174 20.29 -1.34 -35.66
N VAL A 175 20.10 -2.32 -36.57
CA VAL A 175 21.01 -2.55 -37.70
C VAL A 175 20.97 -1.34 -38.65
N ASP A 176 19.78 -0.85 -38.97
CA ASP A 176 19.60 0.29 -39.90
C ASP A 176 20.17 1.60 -39.34
N PHE A 177 20.20 1.76 -38.01
CA PHE A 177 20.75 2.95 -37.33
C PHE A 177 22.21 2.78 -36.87
N ALA A 178 22.84 1.61 -37.08
CA ALA A 178 24.20 1.34 -36.59
C ALA A 178 25.23 2.37 -37.10
N ASP A 179 25.08 2.83 -38.36
CA ASP A 179 25.95 3.83 -39.00
C ASP A 179 25.72 5.27 -38.49
N HIS A 180 24.67 5.49 -37.69
CA HIS A 180 24.37 6.78 -37.07
C HIS A 180 24.72 6.82 -35.57
N ILE A 181 24.86 5.66 -34.92
CA ILE A 181 25.21 5.52 -33.50
C ILE A 181 26.73 5.63 -33.30
N PHE A 182 27.52 5.25 -34.29
CA PHE A 182 29.00 5.26 -34.30
C PHE A 182 29.54 6.18 -35.39
#